data_AF-A0A8H9HDC8-F1
#
_entry.id   AF-A0A8H9HDC8-F1
#
_cell.length_a   1.000
_cell.length_b   1.000
_cell.length_c   1.000
_cell.angle_alpha   90.00
_cell.angle_beta   90.00
_cell.angle_gamma   90.00
#
_symmetry.space_group_name_H-M   'P 1'
#
loop_
_entity.id
_entity.type
_entity.pdbx_description
1 polymer ?
#
loop_
_entity_poly.entity_id
_entity_poly.type
_entity_poly.pdbx_seq_one_letter_code
_entity_poly.pdbx_strand_id
1 'polypeptide(L)'
;MTAPLLSEPGETLWLRVDAGLPMAARREAARLARRLGLGPDRVASVEIVATEAATNLQRHAVDGALVLRVALDGEHAALDILATDTGPGIPDLSAALRDGSSSTGTLGVGLGAIARLADVFDIHTLPGRGTAVLARFHADGEQPACASGVEIGGLTRPIGGEEMCGDTWAVRYAEEPARSAEGAGDPLLAMMCDGLGHGPQAALAGEVARNAFRTSRASRPQAVLEDLHRALRGTRGAAVAVVRLDFPGRRVEFAGVGNTTTCLVADGRRSSLLSSPGIVGAHLPRTRTVVAEAGPGAVLVMHSDGLSDRWAPGSFPGLFARRPPVVAAQILREAGARRDDIGVLVLKEATP
;
A
#
# COMPACT_ATOMS: atom_id res chain seq x y z
N MET A 1 -14.59 -23.73 0.05
CA MET A 1 -13.82 -23.08 1.13
C MET A 1 -13.82 -21.57 0.86
N THR A 2 -13.17 -20.74 1.68
CA THR A 2 -13.05 -19.29 1.39
C THR A 2 -11.86 -19.07 0.45
N ALA A 3 -11.99 -18.13 -0.49
CA ALA A 3 -10.93 -17.84 -1.44
C ALA A 3 -9.66 -17.32 -0.72
N PRO A 4 -8.44 -17.69 -1.17
CA PRO A 4 -7.20 -17.32 -0.48
C PRO A 4 -6.98 -15.80 -0.42
N LEU A 5 -6.48 -15.32 0.73
CA LEU A 5 -6.01 -13.95 0.88
C LEU A 5 -4.71 -13.77 0.11
N LEU A 6 -4.58 -12.64 -0.58
CA LEU A 6 -3.34 -12.23 -1.24
C LEU A 6 -2.57 -11.20 -0.43
N SER A 7 -3.25 -10.18 0.10
CA SER A 7 -2.58 -9.13 0.87
C SER A 7 -3.55 -8.35 1.73
N GLU A 8 -3.06 -7.82 2.85
CA GLU A 8 -3.77 -6.89 3.74
C GLU A 8 -2.73 -6.07 4.52
N PRO A 9 -3.14 -5.02 5.27
CA PRO A 9 -2.22 -4.33 6.18
C PRO A 9 -1.63 -5.30 7.20
N GLY A 10 -0.32 -5.49 7.15
CA GLY A 10 0.46 -6.10 8.22
C GLY A 10 0.89 -5.08 9.27
N GLU A 11 1.67 -5.53 10.25
CA GLU A 11 2.29 -4.64 11.22
C GLU A 11 3.08 -3.55 10.50
N THR A 12 2.75 -2.30 10.80
CA THR A 12 3.30 -1.11 10.14
C THR A 12 3.73 -0.12 11.22
N LEU A 13 4.98 0.32 11.14
CA LEU A 13 5.56 1.31 12.06
C LEU A 13 6.00 2.54 11.27
N TRP A 14 5.45 3.69 11.65
CA TRP A 14 5.83 4.99 11.11
C TRP A 14 6.84 5.67 12.04
N LEU A 15 8.06 5.87 11.54
CA LEU A 15 9.12 6.60 12.23
C LEU A 15 9.30 7.96 11.56
N ARG A 16 8.95 9.03 12.27
CA ARG A 16 9.10 10.40 11.76
C ARG A 16 10.55 10.83 11.79
N VAL A 17 10.90 11.76 10.91
CA VAL A 17 12.26 12.34 10.90
C VAL A 17 12.49 13.12 12.17
N ASP A 18 13.42 12.63 12.99
CA ASP A 18 13.96 13.25 14.18
C ASP A 18 15.45 12.91 14.32
N ALA A 19 16.13 13.41 15.36
CA ALA A 19 17.56 13.15 15.58
C ALA A 19 17.89 11.68 15.90
N GLY A 20 16.94 10.92 16.44
CA GLY A 20 17.11 9.51 16.84
C GLY A 20 16.75 8.50 15.75
N LEU A 21 16.23 8.97 14.61
CA LEU A 21 15.65 8.12 13.56
C LEU A 21 16.58 6.97 13.12
N PRO A 22 17.88 7.14 12.81
CA PRO A 22 18.72 6.03 12.37
C PRO A 22 18.83 4.90 13.39
N MET A 23 18.97 5.24 14.68
CA MET A 23 19.07 4.24 15.74
C MET A 23 17.73 3.53 15.97
N ALA A 24 16.61 4.27 15.93
CA ALA A 24 15.27 3.69 16.04
C ALA A 24 14.97 2.78 14.84
N ALA A 25 15.21 3.26 13.62
CA ALA A 25 15.03 2.54 12.37
C ALA A 25 15.80 1.22 12.37
N ARG A 26 17.09 1.27 12.71
CA ARG A 26 17.94 0.08 12.81
C ARG A 26 17.36 -0.96 13.78
N ARG A 27 17.02 -0.53 15.00
CA ARG A 27 16.53 -1.42 16.06
C ARG A 27 15.20 -2.07 15.67
N GLU A 28 14.25 -1.29 15.18
CA GLU A 28 12.92 -1.78 14.85
C GLU A 28 12.91 -2.63 13.58
N ALA A 29 13.72 -2.28 12.58
CA ALA A 29 13.88 -3.09 11.37
C ALA A 29 14.50 -4.45 11.70
N ALA A 30 15.53 -4.48 12.56
CA ALA A 30 16.12 -5.73 13.04
C ALA A 30 15.13 -6.58 13.85
N ARG A 31 14.29 -5.95 14.69
CA ARG A 31 13.23 -6.64 15.44
C ARG A 31 12.23 -7.32 14.50
N LEU A 32 11.76 -6.61 13.48
CA LEU A 32 10.83 -7.14 12.48
C LEU A 32 11.47 -8.24 11.64
N ALA A 33 12.70 -8.04 11.15
CA ALA A 33 13.43 -9.03 10.37
C ALA A 33 13.62 -10.35 11.13
N ARG A 34 14.04 -10.30 12.40
CA ARG A 34 14.19 -11.51 13.22
C ARG A 34 12.87 -12.23 13.45
N ARG A 35 11.78 -11.47 13.65
CA ARG A 35 10.44 -12.04 13.81
C ARG A 35 9.91 -12.72 12.54
N LEU A 36 10.33 -12.25 11.37
CA LEU A 36 10.04 -12.88 10.08
C LEU A 36 10.96 -14.07 9.80
N GLY A 37 11.91 -14.40 10.69
CA GLY A 37 12.80 -15.55 10.53
C GLY A 37 14.03 -15.29 9.66
N LEU A 38 14.35 -14.03 9.33
CA LEU A 38 15.55 -13.72 8.55
C LEU A 38 16.82 -14.13 9.31
N GLY A 39 17.75 -14.77 8.60
CA GLY A 39 19.06 -15.16 9.13
C GLY A 39 19.93 -13.97 9.55
N PRO A 40 20.98 -14.19 10.36
CA PRO A 40 21.79 -13.12 10.97
C PRO A 40 22.42 -12.18 9.94
N ASP A 41 22.94 -12.70 8.82
CA ASP A 41 23.55 -11.89 7.77
C ASP A 41 22.52 -11.00 7.07
N ARG A 42 21.31 -11.52 6.84
CA ARG A 42 20.19 -10.75 6.27
C ARG A 42 19.69 -9.67 7.23
N VAL A 43 19.64 -9.96 8.53
CA VAL A 43 19.34 -8.96 9.56
C VAL A 43 20.38 -7.84 9.56
N ALA A 44 21.67 -8.15 9.40
CA ALA A 44 22.72 -7.14 9.27
C ALA A 44 22.52 -6.26 8.03
N SER A 45 22.16 -6.84 6.88
CA SER A 45 21.81 -6.09 5.67
C SER A 45 20.61 -5.16 5.89
N VAL A 46 19.56 -5.64 6.55
CA VAL A 46 18.39 -4.83 6.94
C VAL A 46 18.80 -3.64 7.82
N GLU A 47 19.67 -3.87 8.80
CA GLU A 47 20.17 -2.82 9.70
C GLU A 47 20.93 -1.72 8.94
N ILE A 48 21.77 -2.09 7.97
CA ILE A 48 22.49 -1.15 7.11
C ILE A 48 21.49 -0.34 6.29
N VAL A 49 20.58 -1.02 5.58
CA VAL A 49 19.59 -0.35 4.72
C VAL A 49 18.69 0.61 5.50
N ALA A 50 18.19 0.19 6.67
CA ALA A 50 17.38 1.04 7.52
C ALA A 50 18.15 2.29 8.00
N THR A 51 19.43 2.12 8.35
CA THR A 51 20.30 3.21 8.80
C THR A 51 20.59 4.20 7.69
N GLU A 52 20.91 3.72 6.48
CA GLU A 52 21.18 4.56 5.31
C GLU A 52 19.92 5.31 4.87
N ALA A 53 18.76 4.64 4.80
CA ALA A 53 17.49 5.27 4.46
C ALA A 53 17.11 6.37 5.46
N ALA A 54 17.26 6.09 6.77
CA ALA A 54 17.04 7.07 7.83
C ALA A 54 18.02 8.26 7.76
N THR A 55 19.30 8.00 7.47
CA THR A 55 20.32 9.05 7.35
C THR A 55 20.06 9.95 6.15
N ASN A 56 19.63 9.37 5.01
CA ASN A 56 19.22 10.13 3.83
C ASN A 56 18.04 11.05 4.15
N LEU A 57 17.02 10.54 4.86
CA LEU A 57 15.90 11.37 5.33
C LEU A 57 16.38 12.51 6.22
N GLN A 58 17.22 12.25 7.23
CA GLN A 58 17.73 13.31 8.12
C GLN A 58 18.51 14.41 7.40
N ARG A 59 19.24 14.07 6.34
CA ARG A 59 20.11 15.02 5.63
C ARG A 59 19.40 15.82 4.55
N HIS A 60 18.42 15.22 3.88
CA HIS A 60 17.87 15.76 2.65
C HIS A 60 16.38 16.09 2.73
N ALA A 61 15.64 15.48 3.65
CA ALA A 61 14.22 15.74 3.80
C ALA A 61 13.97 17.11 4.45
N VAL A 62 12.96 17.83 3.96
CA VAL A 62 12.35 18.94 4.71
C VAL A 62 11.38 18.38 5.75
N ASP A 63 10.55 17.44 5.35
CA ASP A 63 9.76 16.55 6.20
C ASP A 63 9.79 15.15 5.60
N GLY A 64 9.66 14.11 6.43
CA GLY A 64 9.63 12.73 5.95
C GLY A 64 9.29 11.70 7.01
N ALA A 65 9.18 10.46 6.58
CA ALA A 65 9.05 9.31 7.47
C ALA A 65 9.70 8.08 6.86
N LEU A 66 10.21 7.22 7.73
CA LEU A 66 10.55 5.85 7.42
C LEU A 66 9.39 4.95 7.86
N VAL A 67 8.90 4.11 6.98
CA VAL A 67 7.83 3.14 7.23
C VAL A 67 8.43 1.75 7.18
N LEU A 68 8.38 1.04 8.31
CA LEU A 68 8.74 -0.37 8.38
C LEU A 68 7.45 -1.17 8.40
N ARG A 69 7.24 -2.06 7.44
CA ARG A 69 6.01 -2.86 7.39
C ARG A 69 6.25 -4.30 7.03
N VAL A 70 5.44 -5.18 7.61
CA VAL A 70 5.31 -6.56 7.14
C VAL A 70 4.32 -6.57 5.98
N ALA A 71 4.82 -6.91 4.80
CA ALA A 71 4.02 -7.09 3.59
C ALA A 71 3.73 -8.57 3.37
N LEU A 72 2.51 -8.88 2.94
CA LEU A 72 2.09 -10.21 2.51
C LEU A 72 1.88 -10.21 0.99
N ASP A 73 2.36 -11.25 0.34
CA ASP A 73 2.15 -11.57 -1.07
C ASP A 73 1.76 -13.05 -1.17
N GLY A 74 0.45 -13.31 -1.10
CA GLY A 74 -0.09 -14.65 -0.93
C GLY A 74 0.37 -15.28 0.38
N GLU A 75 1.09 -16.39 0.28
CA GLU A 75 1.66 -17.11 1.44
C GLU A 75 3.03 -16.58 1.87
N HIS A 76 3.64 -15.69 1.08
CA HIS A 76 4.97 -15.17 1.35
C HIS A 76 4.92 -13.85 2.12
N ALA A 77 5.83 -13.70 3.09
CA ALA A 77 6.01 -12.48 3.86
C ALA A 77 7.29 -11.76 3.47
N ALA A 78 7.29 -10.43 3.61
CA ALA A 78 8.48 -9.60 3.41
C ALA A 78 8.51 -8.41 4.38
N LEU A 79 9.71 -7.95 4.70
CA LEU A 79 9.93 -6.66 5.35
C LEU A 79 10.14 -5.58 4.30
N ASP A 80 9.23 -4.62 4.28
CA ASP A 80 9.33 -3.41 3.49
C ASP A 80 9.88 -2.27 4.35
N ILE A 81 10.94 -1.63 3.86
CA ILE A 81 11.49 -0.37 4.36
C ILE A 81 11.17 0.69 3.31
N LEU A 82 10.20 1.56 3.60
CA LEU A 82 9.85 2.68 2.75
C LEU A 82 10.30 4.01 3.36
N ALA A 83 11.16 4.75 2.65
CA ALA A 83 11.47 6.13 2.99
C ALA A 83 10.64 7.06 2.10
N THR A 84 9.98 8.06 2.69
CA THR A 84 9.25 9.10 1.94
C THR A 84 9.49 10.48 2.53
N ASP A 85 9.82 11.45 1.68
CA ASP A 85 10.09 12.84 2.07
C ASP A 85 9.46 13.91 1.15
N THR A 86 9.55 15.18 1.57
CA THR A 86 9.20 16.39 0.82
C THR A 86 10.43 17.27 0.51
N GLY A 87 11.59 16.66 0.37
CA GLY A 87 12.84 17.32 0.06
C GLY A 87 12.95 17.81 -1.40
N PRO A 88 14.15 18.23 -1.81
CA PRO A 88 14.39 18.75 -3.17
C PRO A 88 14.29 17.68 -4.27
N GLY A 89 14.17 16.41 -3.90
CA GLY A 89 14.33 15.29 -4.82
C GLY A 89 15.80 15.06 -5.21
N ILE A 90 16.03 13.99 -5.98
CA ILE A 90 17.34 13.58 -6.50
C ILE A 90 17.44 13.99 -7.98
N PRO A 91 18.30 14.97 -8.35
CA PRO A 91 18.40 15.48 -9.72
C PRO A 91 18.97 14.46 -10.72
N ASP A 92 20.01 13.72 -10.33
CA ASP A 92 20.62 12.67 -11.14
C ASP A 92 20.59 11.34 -10.37
N LEU A 93 19.53 10.58 -10.59
CA LEU A 93 19.32 9.28 -9.95
C LEU A 93 20.40 8.27 -10.35
N SER A 94 20.84 8.29 -11.61
CA SER A 94 21.87 7.38 -12.12
C SER A 94 23.20 7.64 -11.43
N ALA A 95 23.54 8.91 -11.17
CA ALA A 95 24.69 9.24 -10.34
C ALA A 95 24.47 8.79 -8.89
N ALA A 96 23.34 9.11 -8.26
CA ALA A 96 23.09 8.77 -6.86
C ALA A 96 23.14 7.26 -6.54
N LEU A 97 22.88 6.40 -7.53
CA LEU A 97 23.01 4.94 -7.42
C LEU A 97 24.44 4.42 -7.58
N ARG A 98 25.36 5.20 -8.15
CA ARG A 98 26.78 4.83 -8.25
C ARG A 98 27.46 5.07 -6.90
N ASP A 99 28.29 4.12 -6.49
CA ASP A 99 29.11 4.28 -5.30
C ASP A 99 30.10 5.44 -5.47
N GLY A 100 30.31 6.19 -4.39
CA GLY A 100 31.30 7.26 -4.30
C GLY A 100 30.79 8.66 -4.67
N SER A 101 29.54 8.82 -5.13
CA SER A 101 28.95 10.14 -5.39
C SER A 101 27.99 10.57 -4.28
N SER A 102 28.52 10.97 -3.11
CA SER A 102 27.75 11.82 -2.19
C SER A 102 28.09 13.29 -2.43
N SER A 103 27.07 14.14 -2.39
CA SER A 103 27.23 15.60 -2.42
C SER A 103 27.63 16.20 -1.06
N THR A 104 27.68 15.39 0.01
CA THR A 104 27.76 15.87 1.41
C THR A 104 28.74 15.11 2.32
N GLY A 105 29.81 14.53 1.78
CA GLY A 105 30.98 14.15 2.61
C GLY A 105 30.84 12.86 3.44
N THR A 106 30.04 11.90 2.99
CA THR A 106 30.16 10.50 3.45
C THR A 106 30.78 9.64 2.36
N LEU A 107 31.10 8.38 2.66
CA LEU A 107 31.70 7.42 1.71
C LEU A 107 30.91 7.19 0.40
N GLY A 108 29.77 7.86 0.18
CA GLY A 108 29.11 7.91 -1.12
C GLY A 108 28.37 6.64 -1.50
N VAL A 109 28.08 5.77 -0.55
CA VAL A 109 27.56 4.40 -0.79
C VAL A 109 26.04 4.31 -0.57
N GLY A 110 25.40 5.31 0.03
CA GLY A 110 24.08 5.17 0.70
C GLY A 110 22.96 4.56 -0.15
N LEU A 111 22.58 5.20 -1.26
CA LEU A 111 21.47 4.70 -2.10
C LEU A 111 21.86 3.45 -2.91
N GLY A 112 23.11 3.37 -3.37
CA GLY A 112 23.65 2.17 -4.02
C GLY A 112 23.67 0.94 -3.10
N ALA A 113 24.03 1.12 -1.82
CA ALA A 113 23.99 0.07 -0.82
C ALA A 113 22.56 -0.44 -0.58
N ILE A 114 21.60 0.47 -0.46
CA ILE A 114 20.17 0.11 -0.35
C ILE A 114 19.75 -0.77 -1.53
N ALA A 115 20.08 -0.34 -2.75
CA ALA A 115 19.72 -1.06 -3.97
C ALA A 115 20.40 -2.45 -4.08
N ARG A 116 21.62 -2.61 -3.58
CA ARG A 116 22.36 -3.89 -3.63
C ARG A 116 21.96 -4.89 -2.55
N LEU A 117 21.61 -4.40 -1.36
CA LEU A 117 21.38 -5.27 -0.19
C LEU A 117 19.93 -5.78 -0.11
N ALA A 118 18.99 -5.02 -0.66
CA ALA A 118 17.58 -5.39 -0.73
C ALA A 118 17.34 -6.43 -1.84
N ASP A 119 16.31 -7.25 -1.68
CA ASP A 119 15.86 -8.17 -2.75
C ASP A 119 15.09 -7.42 -3.83
N VAL A 120 14.30 -6.43 -3.40
CA VAL A 120 13.60 -5.51 -4.29
C VAL A 120 13.93 -4.09 -3.90
N PHE A 121 14.35 -3.31 -4.89
CA PHE A 121 14.56 -1.88 -4.80
C PHE A 121 13.68 -1.16 -5.82
N ASP A 122 13.02 -0.09 -5.40
CA ASP A 122 12.35 0.83 -6.31
C ASP A 122 12.38 2.24 -5.74
N ILE A 123 12.35 3.23 -6.63
CA ILE A 123 12.47 4.63 -6.26
C ILE A 123 11.69 5.52 -7.23
N HIS A 124 11.01 6.49 -6.65
CA HIS A 124 10.42 7.61 -7.36
C HIS A 124 10.89 8.92 -6.73
N THR A 125 11.33 9.85 -7.56
CA THR A 125 11.82 11.15 -7.11
C THR A 125 11.35 12.21 -8.08
N LEU A 126 10.93 13.36 -7.54
CA LEU A 126 10.51 14.51 -8.33
C LEU A 126 11.23 15.77 -7.85
N PRO A 127 11.76 16.60 -8.77
CA PRO A 127 12.37 17.87 -8.39
C PRO A 127 11.42 18.75 -7.58
N GLY A 128 11.86 19.14 -6.38
CA GLY A 128 11.11 19.98 -5.44
C GLY A 128 9.91 19.30 -4.76
N ARG A 129 9.73 17.98 -4.94
CA ARG A 129 8.57 17.23 -4.43
C ARG A 129 8.96 15.94 -3.69
N GLY A 130 10.24 15.83 -3.34
CA GLY A 130 10.77 14.77 -2.51
C GLY A 130 11.03 13.45 -3.24
N THR A 131 11.20 12.41 -2.44
CA THR A 131 11.56 11.07 -2.90
C THR A 131 10.79 10.01 -2.10
N ALA A 132 10.42 8.92 -2.78
CA ALA A 132 9.93 7.69 -2.19
C ALA A 132 10.87 6.55 -2.59
N VAL A 133 11.45 5.86 -1.60
CA VAL A 133 12.35 4.70 -1.79
C VAL A 133 11.73 3.48 -1.14
N LEU A 134 11.73 2.36 -1.85
CA LEU A 134 11.36 1.04 -1.34
C LEU A 134 12.60 0.15 -1.31
N ALA A 135 12.81 -0.52 -0.18
CA ALA A 135 13.70 -1.66 -0.06
C ALA A 135 12.95 -2.82 0.60
N ARG A 136 12.86 -3.97 -0.07
CA ARG A 136 12.17 -5.17 0.41
C ARG A 136 13.15 -6.29 0.72
N PHE A 137 12.88 -7.02 1.80
CA PHE A 137 13.58 -8.23 2.19
C PHE A 137 12.56 -9.37 2.36
N HIS A 138 12.62 -10.40 1.51
CA HIS A 138 11.74 -11.55 1.60
C HIS A 138 12.14 -12.45 2.78
N ALA A 139 11.14 -12.96 3.51
CA ALA A 139 11.35 -13.85 4.64
C ALA A 139 12.03 -15.15 4.21
N ASP A 140 11.62 -15.69 3.06
CA ASP A 140 12.08 -16.98 2.53
C ASP A 140 13.37 -16.86 1.68
N GLY A 141 13.92 -15.64 1.54
CA GLY A 141 15.16 -15.38 0.79
C GLY A 141 15.04 -15.39 -0.74
N GLU A 142 13.90 -15.80 -1.29
CA GLU A 142 13.59 -15.73 -2.72
C GLU A 142 12.51 -14.68 -2.99
N GLN A 143 12.60 -13.98 -4.13
CA GLN A 143 11.49 -13.18 -4.63
C GLN A 143 10.43 -14.16 -5.13
N PRO A 144 9.21 -14.17 -4.56
CA PRO A 144 8.16 -15.05 -5.04
C PRO A 144 7.87 -14.67 -6.50
N ALA A 145 7.69 -15.69 -7.36
CA ALA A 145 7.00 -15.46 -8.60
C ALA A 145 5.62 -14.87 -8.25
N CYS A 146 5.22 -13.79 -8.91
CA CYS A 146 3.92 -13.16 -8.66
C CYS A 146 2.81 -14.13 -9.11
N ALA A 147 2.44 -15.07 -8.25
CA ALA A 147 1.52 -16.17 -8.55
C ALA A 147 0.09 -15.69 -8.82
N SER A 148 -0.23 -14.44 -8.50
CA SER A 148 -1.50 -13.80 -8.87
C SER A 148 -1.44 -13.09 -10.23
N GLY A 149 -0.24 -12.82 -10.76
CA GLY A 149 -0.03 -11.91 -11.89
C GLY A 149 -0.34 -10.44 -11.56
N VAL A 150 -0.46 -10.09 -10.28
CA VAL A 150 -0.83 -8.74 -9.82
C VAL A 150 0.09 -8.25 -8.72
N GLU A 151 0.69 -7.08 -8.92
CA GLU A 151 1.41 -6.39 -7.86
C GLU A 151 0.44 -5.63 -6.95
N ILE A 152 0.61 -5.77 -5.64
CA ILE A 152 -0.24 -5.15 -4.62
C ILE A 152 0.62 -4.32 -3.66
N GLY A 153 0.15 -3.13 -3.31
CA GLY A 153 0.81 -2.29 -2.31
C GLY A 153 -0.16 -1.32 -1.70
N GLY A 154 -0.32 -1.38 -0.39
CA GLY A 154 -1.11 -0.43 0.37
C GLY A 154 -0.42 0.01 1.65
N LEU A 155 -0.83 1.17 2.14
CA LEU A 155 -0.34 1.78 3.37
C LEU A 155 -1.52 2.27 4.19
N THR A 156 -1.43 2.11 5.50
CA THR A 156 -2.33 2.73 6.47
C THR A 156 -1.52 3.60 7.42
N ARG A 157 -2.07 4.72 7.84
CA ARG A 157 -1.44 5.61 8.82
C ARG A 157 -2.51 6.14 9.78
N PRO A 158 -2.34 5.96 11.10
CA PRO A 158 -3.26 6.54 12.05
C PRO A 158 -3.21 8.07 12.02
N ILE A 159 -4.31 8.72 12.37
CA ILE A 159 -4.38 10.15 12.67
C ILE A 159 -3.36 10.49 13.77
N GLY A 160 -2.79 11.69 13.72
CA GLY A 160 -1.82 12.13 14.72
C GLY A 160 -2.38 12.06 16.15
N GLY A 161 -1.68 11.32 17.01
CA GLY A 161 -2.05 11.11 18.42
C GLY A 161 -2.70 9.75 18.70
N GLU A 162 -3.07 9.00 17.67
CA GLU A 162 -3.60 7.64 17.79
C GLU A 162 -2.55 6.59 17.43
N GLU A 163 -2.63 5.41 18.05
CA GLU A 163 -1.80 4.26 17.73
C GLU A 163 -2.47 3.30 16.73
N MET A 164 -3.81 3.37 16.64
CA MET A 164 -4.63 2.50 15.81
C MET A 164 -5.29 3.29 14.69
N CYS A 165 -5.19 2.78 13.46
CA CYS A 165 -5.80 3.38 12.28
C CYS A 165 -7.21 2.82 12.07
N GLY A 166 -8.20 3.69 11.85
CA GLY A 166 -9.56 3.32 11.45
C GLY A 166 -9.66 2.80 10.01
N ASP A 167 -8.65 3.10 9.18
CA ASP A 167 -8.59 2.66 7.80
C ASP A 167 -7.95 1.28 7.65
N THR A 168 -8.49 0.48 6.74
CA THR A 168 -7.92 -0.82 6.37
C THR A 168 -8.25 -1.17 4.93
N TRP A 169 -7.53 -2.14 4.40
CA TRP A 169 -7.81 -2.74 3.12
C TRP A 169 -7.60 -4.26 3.16
N ALA A 170 -8.00 -4.97 2.10
CA ALA A 170 -7.66 -6.37 1.89
C ALA A 170 -7.84 -6.75 0.42
N VAL A 171 -7.05 -7.72 -0.03
CA VAL A 171 -7.10 -8.30 -1.38
C VAL A 171 -7.11 -9.81 -1.26
N ARG A 172 -8.04 -10.47 -1.96
CA ARG A 172 -8.14 -11.92 -2.07
C ARG A 172 -8.55 -12.32 -3.48
N TYR A 173 -8.40 -13.59 -3.83
CA TYR A 173 -9.07 -14.10 -5.03
C TYR A 173 -10.58 -13.96 -4.90
N ALA A 174 -11.27 -13.68 -6.00
CA ALA A 174 -12.73 -13.55 -6.01
C ALA A 174 -13.40 -14.90 -5.74
N GLU A 175 -12.82 -15.97 -6.26
CA GLU A 175 -13.25 -17.37 -6.18
C GLU A 175 -12.03 -18.26 -5.85
N GLU A 176 -12.24 -19.55 -5.58
CA GLU A 176 -11.09 -20.46 -5.45
C GLU A 176 -10.37 -20.56 -6.80
N PRO A 177 -9.05 -20.32 -6.84
CA PRO A 177 -8.31 -20.39 -8.08
C PRO A 177 -8.44 -21.79 -8.68
N ALA A 178 -8.63 -21.87 -10.00
CA ALA A 178 -8.65 -23.16 -10.68
C ALA A 178 -7.31 -23.84 -10.41
N ARG A 179 -7.33 -25.13 -10.02
CA ARG A 179 -6.15 -25.92 -9.59
C ARG A 179 -5.06 -26.14 -10.67
N SER A 180 -4.98 -25.30 -11.69
CA SER A 180 -3.82 -25.18 -12.57
C SER A 180 -2.78 -24.28 -11.91
N ALA A 181 -1.54 -24.73 -11.92
CA ALA A 181 -0.42 -24.33 -11.06
C ALA A 181 0.05 -22.85 -11.14
N GLU A 182 -0.73 -21.91 -11.65
CA GLU A 182 -0.24 -20.55 -11.88
C GLU A 182 -1.13 -19.43 -11.37
N GLY A 183 -2.41 -19.60 -11.01
CA GLY A 183 -3.25 -18.55 -10.36
C GLY A 183 -3.27 -17.15 -11.02
N ALA A 184 -2.61 -17.01 -12.16
CA ALA A 184 -2.25 -15.77 -12.80
C ALA A 184 -3.40 -15.38 -13.70
N GLY A 185 -3.97 -14.21 -13.43
CA GLY A 185 -5.13 -13.73 -14.17
C GLY A 185 -6.48 -14.20 -13.62
N ASP A 186 -6.52 -14.93 -12.51
CA ASP A 186 -7.79 -15.17 -11.81
C ASP A 186 -8.35 -13.84 -11.27
N PRO A 187 -9.69 -13.66 -11.30
CA PRO A 187 -10.30 -12.42 -10.85
C PRO A 187 -10.07 -12.22 -9.35
N LEU A 188 -9.72 -10.99 -8.97
CA LEU A 188 -9.44 -10.60 -7.59
C LEU A 188 -10.60 -9.79 -7.01
N LEU A 189 -10.73 -9.80 -5.70
CA LEU A 189 -11.51 -8.84 -4.94
C LEU A 189 -10.58 -7.98 -4.09
N ALA A 190 -10.75 -6.67 -4.16
CA ALA A 190 -10.08 -5.67 -3.33
C ALA A 190 -11.11 -4.87 -2.52
N MET A 191 -10.78 -4.56 -1.28
CA MET A 191 -11.60 -3.73 -0.39
C MET A 191 -10.77 -2.58 0.16
N MET A 192 -11.37 -1.39 0.21
CA MET A 192 -10.95 -0.28 1.07
C MET A 192 -12.08 -0.01 2.07
N CYS A 193 -11.72 0.17 3.34
CA CYS A 193 -12.64 0.41 4.43
C CYS A 193 -12.10 1.53 5.32
N ASP A 194 -12.98 2.48 5.63
CA ASP A 194 -12.75 3.63 6.50
C ASP A 194 -13.78 3.56 7.63
N GLY A 195 -13.33 3.16 8.81
CA GLY A 195 -14.16 3.00 9.99
C GLY A 195 -14.57 4.36 10.55
N LEU A 196 -15.86 4.54 10.91
CA LEU A 196 -16.36 5.87 11.29
C LEU A 196 -15.63 6.48 12.50
N GLY A 197 -15.07 7.67 12.29
CA GLY A 197 -14.28 8.42 13.28
C GLY A 197 -12.82 7.96 13.30
N HIS A 198 -12.15 8.09 14.44
CA HIS A 198 -10.76 7.65 14.60
C HIS A 198 -10.55 6.84 15.89
N GLY A 199 -9.34 6.29 16.03
CA GLY A 199 -8.91 5.58 17.21
C GLY A 199 -9.51 4.18 17.35
N PRO A 200 -9.51 3.58 18.57
CA PRO A 200 -9.78 2.16 18.75
C PRO A 200 -11.15 1.67 18.24
N GLN A 201 -12.19 2.51 18.31
CA GLN A 201 -13.53 2.13 17.85
C GLN A 201 -13.66 2.11 16.32
N ALA A 202 -12.97 3.03 15.62
CA ALA A 202 -12.89 3.02 14.17
C ALA A 202 -12.06 1.82 13.69
N ALA A 203 -10.91 1.58 14.34
CA ALA A 203 -10.06 0.43 14.06
C ALA A 203 -10.79 -0.91 14.26
N LEU A 204 -11.63 -1.02 15.30
CA LEU A 204 -12.48 -2.20 15.51
C LEU A 204 -13.47 -2.41 14.36
N ALA A 205 -14.09 -1.35 13.84
CA ALA A 205 -14.96 -1.46 12.67
C ALA A 205 -14.18 -1.93 11.43
N GLY A 206 -12.99 -1.38 11.19
CA GLY A 206 -12.08 -1.85 10.15
C GLY A 206 -11.72 -3.33 10.28
N GLU A 207 -11.38 -3.79 11.48
CA GLU A 207 -11.06 -5.21 11.76
C GLU A 207 -12.25 -6.13 11.44
N VAL A 208 -13.45 -5.77 11.92
CA VAL A 208 -14.68 -6.53 11.66
C VAL A 208 -14.96 -6.59 10.17
N ALA A 209 -14.80 -5.48 9.45
CA ALA A 209 -14.96 -5.44 7.99
C ALA A 209 -13.95 -6.36 7.29
N ARG A 210 -12.66 -6.30 7.68
CA ARG A 210 -11.60 -7.13 7.09
C ARG A 210 -11.85 -8.62 7.31
N ASN A 211 -12.23 -9.02 8.51
CA ASN A 211 -12.57 -10.41 8.80
C ASN A 211 -13.80 -10.89 8.01
N ALA A 212 -14.85 -10.06 7.92
CA ALA A 212 -16.02 -10.36 7.12
C ALA A 212 -15.72 -10.44 5.61
N PHE A 213 -14.83 -9.59 5.11
CA PHE A 213 -14.35 -9.64 3.72
C PHE A 213 -13.59 -10.93 3.42
N ARG A 214 -12.70 -11.36 4.32
CA ARG A 214 -11.92 -12.61 4.21
C ARG A 214 -12.80 -13.85 4.22
N THR A 215 -13.85 -13.85 5.03
CA THR A 215 -14.72 -15.01 5.23
C THR A 215 -15.93 -15.03 4.30
N SER A 216 -16.22 -13.92 3.61
CA SER A 216 -17.27 -13.85 2.60
C SER A 216 -17.02 -14.82 1.45
N ARG A 217 -18.07 -15.51 1.03
CA ARG A 217 -18.07 -16.40 -0.15
C ARG A 217 -18.57 -15.71 -1.41
N ALA A 218 -18.94 -14.43 -1.31
CA ALA A 218 -19.40 -13.67 -2.46
C ALA A 218 -18.22 -13.32 -3.37
N SER A 219 -18.43 -13.45 -4.67
CA SER A 219 -17.48 -12.97 -5.70
C SER A 219 -17.91 -11.64 -6.32
N ARG A 220 -19.16 -11.20 -6.12
CA ARG A 220 -19.68 -9.92 -6.62
C ARG A 220 -19.54 -8.80 -5.59
N PRO A 221 -19.06 -7.60 -5.96
CA PRO A 221 -18.86 -6.49 -5.02
C PRO A 221 -20.08 -6.13 -4.17
N GLN A 222 -21.27 -6.08 -4.78
CA GLN A 222 -22.51 -5.79 -4.07
C GLN A 222 -22.82 -6.84 -2.98
N ALA A 223 -22.69 -8.12 -3.29
CA ALA A 223 -22.96 -9.19 -2.34
C ALA A 223 -21.93 -9.19 -1.19
N VAL A 224 -20.66 -8.84 -1.47
CA VAL A 224 -19.66 -8.63 -0.42
C VAL A 224 -20.06 -7.47 0.50
N LEU A 225 -20.54 -6.34 -0.04
CA LEU A 225 -21.04 -5.23 0.79
C LEU A 225 -22.23 -5.62 1.67
N GLU A 226 -23.11 -6.51 1.21
CA GLU A 226 -24.22 -7.03 2.01
C GLU A 226 -23.73 -7.91 3.17
N ASP A 227 -22.70 -8.73 2.94
CA ASP A 227 -22.03 -9.51 3.99
C ASP A 227 -21.37 -8.59 5.02
N LEU A 228 -20.61 -7.59 4.56
CA LEU A 228 -19.96 -6.58 5.40
C LEU A 228 -20.98 -5.79 6.22
N HIS A 229 -22.10 -5.38 5.61
CA HIS A 229 -23.15 -4.65 6.30
C HIS A 229 -23.73 -5.45 7.45
N ARG A 230 -23.96 -6.77 7.27
CA ARG A 230 -24.46 -7.63 8.36
C ARG A 230 -23.43 -7.75 9.48
N ALA A 231 -22.16 -7.95 9.13
CA ALA A 231 -21.08 -8.11 10.11
C ALA A 231 -20.81 -6.82 10.92
N LEU A 232 -20.91 -5.66 10.28
CA LEU A 232 -20.64 -4.36 10.91
C LEU A 232 -21.77 -3.84 11.81
N ARG A 233 -22.93 -4.52 11.88
CA ARG A 233 -24.01 -4.12 12.79
C ARG A 233 -23.54 -4.16 14.24
N GLY A 234 -23.77 -3.08 14.97
CA GLY A 234 -23.32 -2.93 16.36
C GLY A 234 -21.90 -2.36 16.51
N THR A 235 -21.19 -2.12 15.41
CA THR A 235 -19.99 -1.26 15.39
C THR A 235 -20.37 0.20 15.11
N ARG A 236 -19.39 1.10 14.96
CA ARG A 236 -19.63 2.45 14.42
C ARG A 236 -20.06 2.46 12.95
N GLY A 237 -19.88 1.34 12.24
CA GLY A 237 -20.01 1.26 10.80
C GLY A 237 -18.77 1.79 10.07
N ALA A 238 -18.81 1.72 8.74
CA ALA A 238 -17.71 2.15 7.89
C ALA A 238 -18.21 2.68 6.53
N ALA A 239 -17.40 3.54 5.91
CA ALA A 239 -17.40 3.71 4.46
C ALA A 239 -16.58 2.59 3.82
N VAL A 240 -17.10 1.95 2.78
CA VAL A 240 -16.48 0.77 2.19
C VAL A 240 -16.62 0.79 0.67
N ALA A 241 -15.53 0.51 -0.02
CA ALA A 241 -15.48 0.22 -1.44
C ALA A 241 -15.01 -1.21 -1.67
N VAL A 242 -15.69 -1.93 -2.58
CA VAL A 242 -15.29 -3.26 -3.03
C VAL A 242 -15.16 -3.24 -4.55
N VAL A 243 -14.04 -3.77 -5.06
CA VAL A 243 -13.75 -3.89 -6.48
C VAL A 243 -13.48 -5.35 -6.80
N ARG A 244 -14.09 -5.86 -7.87
CA ARG A 244 -13.68 -7.10 -8.54
C ARG A 244 -12.86 -6.72 -9.76
N LEU A 245 -11.63 -7.23 -9.85
CA LEU A 245 -10.68 -6.96 -10.93
C LEU A 245 -10.40 -8.22 -11.72
N ASP A 246 -10.51 -8.13 -13.03
CA ASP A 246 -10.08 -9.14 -13.99
C ASP A 246 -9.16 -8.43 -15.00
N PHE A 247 -7.84 -8.51 -14.78
CA PHE A 247 -6.85 -7.86 -15.64
C PHE A 247 -6.80 -8.47 -17.06
N PRO A 248 -6.76 -9.81 -17.23
CA PRO A 248 -6.78 -10.42 -18.57
C PRO A 248 -8.06 -10.09 -19.34
N GLY A 249 -9.21 -10.16 -18.67
CA GLY A 249 -10.52 -9.80 -19.23
C GLY A 249 -10.78 -8.29 -19.29
N ARG A 250 -9.83 -7.47 -18.81
CA ARG A 250 -9.88 -5.99 -18.77
C ARG A 250 -11.13 -5.44 -18.09
N ARG A 251 -11.67 -6.16 -17.12
CA ARG A 251 -12.98 -5.85 -16.54
C ARG A 251 -12.88 -5.50 -15.07
N VAL A 252 -13.50 -4.39 -14.72
CA VAL A 252 -13.60 -3.90 -13.35
C VAL A 252 -15.07 -3.80 -12.97
N GLU A 253 -15.46 -4.46 -11.88
CA GLU A 253 -16.79 -4.29 -11.27
C GLU A 253 -16.60 -3.64 -9.91
N PHE A 254 -17.41 -2.63 -9.61
CA PHE A 254 -17.28 -1.84 -8.39
C PHE A 254 -18.62 -1.65 -7.71
N ALA A 255 -18.62 -1.73 -6.39
CA ALA A 255 -19.68 -1.20 -5.55
C ALA A 255 -19.06 -0.53 -4.33
N GLY A 256 -19.50 0.67 -4.01
CA GLY A 256 -19.00 1.42 -2.86
C GLY A 256 -20.11 2.19 -2.14
N VAL A 257 -19.93 2.39 -0.84
CA VAL A 257 -20.84 3.09 0.06
C VAL A 257 -20.02 4.02 0.95
N GLY A 258 -20.37 5.30 0.97
CA GLY A 258 -19.65 6.33 1.72
C GLY A 258 -18.67 7.13 0.86
N ASN A 259 -17.61 7.61 1.49
CA ASN A 259 -16.68 8.63 1.01
C ASN A 259 -15.29 8.09 0.62
N THR A 260 -15.08 6.76 0.59
CA THR A 260 -13.85 6.18 0.03
C THR A 260 -13.77 6.46 -1.46
N THR A 261 -12.57 6.80 -1.95
CA THR A 261 -12.30 7.00 -3.38
C THR A 261 -11.79 5.72 -3.99
N THR A 262 -12.24 5.43 -5.21
CA THR A 262 -11.69 4.38 -6.07
C THR A 262 -11.55 4.95 -7.48
N CYS A 263 -10.37 4.81 -8.07
CA CYS A 263 -10.12 5.26 -9.44
C CYS A 263 -9.19 4.32 -10.21
N LEU A 264 -9.36 4.29 -11.53
CA LEU A 264 -8.43 3.69 -12.46
C LEU A 264 -7.54 4.80 -13.04
N VAL A 265 -6.24 4.54 -13.08
CA VAL A 265 -5.25 5.40 -13.71
C VAL A 265 -4.69 4.69 -14.92
N ALA A 266 -4.93 5.26 -16.11
CA ALA A 266 -4.43 4.75 -17.39
C ALA A 266 -4.17 5.92 -18.33
N ASP A 267 -3.12 5.85 -19.15
CA ASP A 267 -2.75 6.87 -20.13
C ASP A 267 -2.69 8.30 -19.56
N GLY A 268 -2.20 8.45 -18.33
CA GLY A 268 -2.12 9.73 -17.63
C GLY A 268 -3.47 10.33 -17.21
N ARG A 269 -4.58 9.60 -17.40
CA ARG A 269 -5.93 9.99 -17.01
C ARG A 269 -6.38 9.18 -15.80
N ARG A 270 -7.25 9.81 -14.99
CA ARG A 270 -7.89 9.19 -13.83
C ARG A 270 -9.39 9.11 -14.07
N SER A 271 -9.97 7.93 -13.91
CA SER A 271 -11.43 7.70 -13.97
C SER A 271 -11.93 7.18 -12.63
N SER A 272 -12.77 7.96 -11.95
CA SER A 272 -13.31 7.61 -10.63
C SER A 272 -14.54 6.69 -10.75
N LEU A 273 -14.62 5.72 -9.85
CA LEU A 273 -15.79 4.85 -9.68
C LEU A 273 -16.59 5.37 -8.47
N LEU A 274 -17.85 5.77 -8.71
CA LEU A 274 -18.62 6.56 -7.76
C LEU A 274 -19.37 5.70 -6.74
N SER A 275 -19.08 5.92 -5.46
CA SER A 275 -19.80 5.33 -4.32
C SER A 275 -21.19 5.93 -4.15
N SER A 276 -22.10 5.15 -3.57
CA SER A 276 -23.41 5.64 -3.12
C SER A 276 -23.31 6.24 -1.70
N PRO A 277 -24.10 7.27 -1.35
CA PRO A 277 -24.11 7.78 0.01
C PRO A 277 -24.70 6.75 0.99
N GLY A 278 -24.08 6.55 2.14
CA GLY A 278 -24.53 5.61 3.16
C GLY A 278 -23.42 5.20 4.12
N ILE A 279 -23.75 4.30 5.05
CA ILE A 279 -22.81 3.76 6.04
C ILE A 279 -23.04 2.25 6.13
N VAL A 280 -22.02 1.46 5.82
CA VAL A 280 -22.06 0.00 5.97
C VAL A 280 -22.08 -0.34 7.46
N GLY A 281 -22.97 -1.25 7.88
CA GLY A 281 -23.28 -1.50 9.30
C GLY A 281 -24.43 -0.67 9.88
N ALA A 282 -24.85 0.42 9.23
CA ALA A 282 -25.96 1.25 9.68
C ALA A 282 -27.06 1.43 8.62
N HIS A 283 -26.78 2.14 7.52
CA HIS A 283 -27.70 2.37 6.42
C HIS A 283 -27.03 1.98 5.09
N LEU A 284 -27.32 0.76 4.63
CA LEU A 284 -26.88 0.28 3.32
C LEU A 284 -27.95 0.63 2.26
N PRO A 285 -27.66 1.55 1.32
CA PRO A 285 -28.57 1.82 0.21
C PRO A 285 -28.63 0.63 -0.75
N ARG A 286 -29.59 0.62 -1.68
CA ARG A 286 -29.53 -0.29 -2.83
C ARG A 286 -28.34 0.11 -3.72
N THR A 287 -27.22 -0.59 -3.57
CA THR A 287 -26.03 -0.35 -4.37
C THR A 287 -26.21 -0.93 -5.77
N ARG A 288 -25.70 -0.21 -6.77
CA ARG A 288 -25.58 -0.71 -8.15
C ARG A 288 -24.11 -1.02 -8.41
N THR A 289 -23.87 -2.10 -9.14
CA THR A 289 -22.52 -2.40 -9.62
C THR A 289 -22.20 -1.48 -10.79
N VAL A 290 -21.13 -0.70 -10.67
CA VAL A 290 -20.52 0.05 -11.77
C VAL A 290 -19.55 -0.87 -12.48
N VAL A 291 -19.61 -0.90 -13.81
CA VAL A 291 -18.68 -1.68 -14.64
C VAL A 291 -17.81 -0.71 -15.42
N ALA A 292 -16.50 -0.94 -15.42
CA ALA A 292 -15.52 -0.17 -16.16
C ALA A 292 -14.51 -1.11 -16.83
N GLU A 293 -13.77 -0.56 -17.79
CA GLU A 293 -12.68 -1.27 -18.47
C GLU A 293 -11.33 -0.86 -17.86
N ALA A 294 -10.50 -1.84 -17.52
CA ALA A 294 -9.10 -1.65 -17.15
C ALA A 294 -8.23 -1.86 -18.40
N GLY A 295 -7.88 -0.77 -19.07
CA GLY A 295 -6.97 -0.83 -20.21
C GLY A 295 -5.59 -1.40 -19.85
N PRO A 296 -4.75 -1.75 -20.84
CA PRO A 296 -3.39 -2.23 -20.60
C PRO A 296 -2.59 -1.27 -19.71
N GLY A 297 -1.90 -1.80 -18.70
CA GLY A 297 -1.12 -0.99 -17.75
C GLY A 297 -1.97 -0.12 -16.82
N ALA A 298 -3.29 -0.32 -16.75
CA ALA A 298 -4.14 0.38 -15.80
C ALA A 298 -3.74 0.06 -14.35
N VAL A 299 -3.72 1.09 -13.53
CA VAL A 299 -3.46 1.01 -12.09
C VAL A 299 -4.73 1.35 -11.33
N LEU A 300 -5.23 0.42 -10.51
CA LEU A 300 -6.31 0.71 -9.58
C LEU A 300 -5.72 1.40 -8.34
N VAL A 301 -6.29 2.54 -7.96
CA VAL A 301 -5.98 3.24 -6.72
C VAL A 301 -7.26 3.40 -5.90
N MET A 302 -7.24 2.91 -4.66
CA MET A 302 -8.28 3.10 -3.67
C MET A 302 -7.72 3.87 -2.49
N HIS A 303 -8.45 4.83 -1.93
CA HIS A 303 -8.04 5.54 -0.72
C HIS A 303 -9.23 5.98 0.13
N SER A 304 -9.02 6.13 1.44
CA SER A 304 -9.97 6.77 2.35
C SER A 304 -10.05 8.28 2.09
N ASP A 305 -10.98 8.98 2.74
CA ASP A 305 -11.14 10.42 2.54
C ASP A 305 -10.10 11.27 3.29
N GLY A 306 -9.29 10.63 4.16
CA GLY A 306 -8.11 11.21 4.78
C GLY A 306 -7.05 11.67 3.77
N LEU A 307 -7.14 11.19 2.52
CA LEU A 307 -6.39 11.70 1.39
C LEU A 307 -7.26 12.60 0.49
N SER A 308 -6.74 13.77 0.09
CA SER A 308 -7.45 14.62 -0.88
C SER A 308 -7.66 13.90 -2.20
N ASP A 309 -8.84 14.06 -2.80
CA ASP A 309 -9.11 13.58 -4.17
C ASP A 309 -8.65 14.56 -5.27
N ARG A 310 -7.86 15.59 -4.93
CA ARG A 310 -7.46 16.67 -5.86
C ARG A 310 -6.16 16.41 -6.64
N TRP A 311 -5.57 15.23 -6.54
CA TRP A 311 -4.34 14.91 -7.24
C TRP A 311 -4.63 14.43 -8.67
N ALA A 312 -3.72 14.72 -9.60
CA ALA A 312 -3.82 14.29 -11.00
C ALA A 312 -2.64 13.38 -11.35
N PRO A 313 -2.82 12.32 -12.16
CA PRO A 313 -1.72 11.45 -12.55
C PRO A 313 -0.57 12.19 -13.27
N GLY A 314 -0.91 13.21 -14.07
CA GLY A 314 0.08 14.07 -14.73
C GLY A 314 0.97 14.87 -13.78
N SER A 315 0.55 15.04 -12.52
CA SER A 315 1.41 15.60 -11.47
C SER A 315 2.48 14.60 -11.03
N PHE A 316 2.42 13.31 -11.38
CA PHE A 316 3.41 12.33 -10.95
C PHE A 316 3.99 11.57 -12.15
N PRO A 317 4.82 12.25 -12.98
CA PRO A 317 5.45 11.59 -14.13
C PRO A 317 6.18 10.31 -13.71
N GLY A 318 5.90 9.21 -14.42
CA GLY A 318 6.54 7.92 -14.20
C GLY A 318 6.19 7.20 -12.88
N LEU A 319 5.29 7.75 -12.04
CA LEU A 319 4.93 7.12 -10.76
C LEU A 319 4.18 5.80 -10.96
N PHE A 320 3.17 5.77 -11.82
CA PHE A 320 2.32 4.59 -11.99
C PHE A 320 3.03 3.39 -12.68
N ALA A 321 4.22 3.62 -13.24
CA ALA A 321 5.12 2.55 -13.69
C ALA A 321 5.87 1.89 -12.53
N ARG A 322 5.98 2.55 -11.37
CA ARG A 322 6.65 2.06 -10.16
C ARG A 322 5.84 0.99 -9.47
N ARG A 323 6.48 0.28 -8.55
CA ARG A 323 5.84 -0.75 -7.74
C ARG A 323 4.76 -0.12 -6.84
N PRO A 324 3.65 -0.81 -6.61
CA PRO A 324 2.53 -0.28 -5.84
C PRO A 324 2.86 0.34 -4.47
N PRO A 325 3.81 -0.20 -3.65
CA PRO A 325 4.17 0.45 -2.40
C PRO A 325 4.78 1.86 -2.59
N VAL A 326 5.58 2.07 -3.65
CA VAL A 326 6.13 3.39 -3.99
C VAL A 326 5.03 4.34 -4.44
N VAL A 327 4.09 3.85 -5.26
CA VAL A 327 2.90 4.62 -5.67
C VAL A 327 2.08 5.06 -4.45
N ALA A 328 1.77 4.12 -3.55
CA ALA A 328 1.03 4.40 -2.33
C ALA A 328 1.74 5.42 -1.44
N ALA A 329 3.07 5.28 -1.25
CA ALA A 329 3.86 6.20 -0.44
C ALA A 329 3.86 7.63 -1.02
N GLN A 330 4.08 7.77 -2.33
CA GLN A 330 4.12 9.07 -2.98
C GLN A 330 2.74 9.75 -2.94
N ILE A 331 1.68 9.00 -3.24
CA ILE A 331 0.31 9.52 -3.20
C ILE A 331 -0.06 9.95 -1.78
N LEU A 332 0.17 9.10 -0.77
CA LEU A 332 -0.12 9.40 0.64
C LEU A 332 0.60 10.66 1.12
N ARG A 333 1.83 10.88 0.66
CA ARG A 333 2.64 12.04 1.03
C ARG A 333 2.17 13.32 0.34
N GLU A 334 1.92 13.26 -0.96
CA GLU A 334 1.77 14.45 -1.80
C GLU A 334 0.33 14.90 -2.01
N ALA A 335 -0.64 13.99 -1.97
CA ALA A 335 -2.04 14.35 -2.20
C ALA A 335 -2.66 15.13 -1.02
N GLY A 336 -1.87 15.58 -0.04
CA GLY A 336 -2.36 16.37 1.08
C GLY A 336 -3.10 15.50 2.08
N ALA A 337 -2.39 15.12 3.14
CA ALA A 337 -2.99 14.46 4.28
C ALA A 337 -3.97 15.41 4.98
N ARG A 338 -5.22 14.98 5.13
CA ARG A 338 -6.13 15.59 6.10
C ARG A 338 -5.67 15.21 7.51
N ARG A 339 -6.20 15.91 8.51
CA ARG A 339 -6.02 15.51 9.90
C ARG A 339 -6.96 14.35 10.20
N ASP A 340 -6.67 13.21 9.60
CA ASP A 340 -7.47 11.98 9.67
C ASP A 340 -6.59 10.72 9.54
N ASP A 341 -7.20 9.57 9.77
CA ASP A 341 -6.66 8.27 9.36
C ASP A 341 -6.49 8.27 7.83
N ILE A 342 -5.46 7.58 7.33
CA ILE A 342 -5.22 7.47 5.88
C ILE A 342 -4.95 6.03 5.49
N GLY A 343 -5.76 5.51 4.57
CA GLY A 343 -5.57 4.26 3.87
C GLY A 343 -5.38 4.51 2.38
N VAL A 344 -4.37 3.88 1.78
CA VAL A 344 -4.18 3.85 0.32
C VAL A 344 -3.89 2.40 -0.08
N LEU A 345 -4.50 1.95 -1.17
CA LEU A 345 -4.28 0.65 -1.78
C LEU A 345 -4.08 0.84 -3.29
N VAL A 346 -3.03 0.23 -3.83
CA VAL A 346 -2.68 0.27 -5.24
C VAL A 346 -2.54 -1.16 -5.76
N LEU A 347 -3.19 -1.46 -6.89
CA LEU A 347 -3.08 -2.73 -7.60
C LEU A 347 -2.78 -2.45 -9.08
N LYS A 348 -1.90 -3.25 -9.67
CA LYS A 348 -1.68 -3.26 -11.12
C LYS A 348 -1.24 -4.64 -11.57
N GLU A 349 -1.44 -4.94 -12.85
CA GLU A 349 -0.92 -6.15 -13.47
C GLU A 349 0.62 -6.19 -13.31
N ALA A 350 1.14 -7.35 -12.91
CA ALA A 350 2.57 -7.56 -12.80
C ALA A 350 3.19 -7.43 -14.20
N THR A 351 4.25 -6.62 -14.30
CA THR A 351 5.00 -6.55 -15.55
C THR A 351 5.89 -7.79 -15.65
N PRO A 352 5.92 -8.50 -16.79
CA PRO A 352 6.74 -9.69 -16.98
C PRO A 352 8.24 -9.44 -16.81
#